data_AF-A0A7Z9XJS5-F1
#
_entry.id   AF-A0A7Z9XJS5-F1
#
_cell.length_a   1.000
_cell.length_b   1.000
_cell.length_c   1.000
_cell.angle_alpha   90.00
_cell.angle_beta   90.00
_cell.angle_gamma   90.00
#
_symmetry.space_group_name_H-M   'P 1'
#
loop_
_entity.id
_entity.type
_entity.pdbx_description
1 polymer ?
#
loop_
_entity_poly.entity_id
_entity_poly.type
_entity_poly.pdbx_seq_one_letter_code
_entity_poly.pdbx_strand_id
1 'polypeptide(L)'
;PITARLLADLITVAGADRFLTIDLHAGQIQGFFTIPTDELTARYLFIDYVRTNQLTDHAVVVSPDVGAVRRARDFAHRINLPLAIIEKRRSLDGHKTEMYNLIGDVAGMTCMLIDDEIDTAGTLTQAAYFLKEAGATDIIAFATHAVFSDPAAERLGDAPIDRLVVTNSLPIPPEKRQRIGDKLDVLSVGPLLGETIRRIHLGVSVGAMFQQ
;
A
#
# COMPACT_ATOMS: atom_id res chain seq x y z
N PRO A 1 21.23 -9.65 -8.01
CA PRO A 1 21.28 -8.71 -9.16
C PRO A 1 20.43 -7.47 -8.84
N ILE A 2 20.73 -6.29 -9.40
CA ILE A 2 19.84 -5.11 -9.32
C ILE A 2 18.90 -5.16 -10.53
N THR A 3 17.95 -6.10 -10.51
CA THR A 3 17.09 -6.41 -11.66
C THR A 3 16.27 -5.20 -12.11
N ALA A 4 15.84 -4.34 -11.18
CA ALA A 4 15.13 -3.11 -11.50
C ALA A 4 15.97 -2.16 -12.40
N ARG A 5 17.29 -2.07 -12.18
CA ARG A 5 18.17 -1.27 -13.03
C ARG A 5 18.29 -1.87 -14.43
N LEU A 6 18.46 -3.19 -14.51
CA LEU A 6 18.48 -3.90 -15.79
C LEU A 6 17.20 -3.64 -16.60
N LEU A 7 16.02 -3.70 -15.96
CA LEU A 7 14.75 -3.43 -16.63
C LEU A 7 14.65 -1.97 -17.10
N ALA A 8 15.09 -1.01 -16.29
CA ALA A 8 15.12 0.40 -16.69
C ALA A 8 16.01 0.64 -17.93
N ASP A 9 17.18 -0.01 -17.97
CA ASP A 9 18.08 0.03 -19.13
C ASP A 9 17.42 -0.61 -20.37
N LEU A 10 16.79 -1.77 -20.23
CA LEU A 10 16.11 -2.45 -21.34
C LEU A 10 14.93 -1.65 -21.90
N ILE A 11 14.11 -1.04 -21.04
CA ILE A 11 12.99 -0.18 -21.45
C ILE A 11 13.51 1.04 -22.22
N THR A 12 14.61 1.65 -21.74
CA THR A 12 15.23 2.79 -22.41
C THR A 12 15.81 2.40 -23.76
N VAL A 13 16.58 1.29 -23.82
CA VAL A 13 17.20 0.78 -25.07
C VAL A 13 16.15 0.35 -26.09
N ALA A 14 14.99 -0.15 -25.65
CA ALA A 14 13.87 -0.47 -26.53
C ALA A 14 13.23 0.77 -27.19
N GLY A 15 13.58 1.98 -26.75
CA GLY A 15 13.17 3.24 -27.37
C GLY A 15 12.08 4.00 -26.62
N ALA A 16 11.85 3.73 -25.32
CA ALA A 16 10.93 4.54 -24.52
C ALA A 16 11.53 5.94 -24.26
N ASP A 17 10.75 6.99 -24.52
CA ASP A 17 11.16 8.39 -24.26
C ASP A 17 10.76 8.89 -22.85
N ARG A 18 9.84 8.19 -22.19
CA ARG A 18 9.34 8.50 -20.84
C ARG A 18 8.80 7.25 -20.17
N PHE A 19 8.93 7.19 -18.85
CA PHE A 19 8.34 6.14 -18.02
C PHE A 19 7.30 6.73 -17.07
N LEU A 20 6.11 6.15 -17.01
CA LEU A 20 5.03 6.55 -16.11
C LEU A 20 4.62 5.34 -15.27
N THR A 21 4.59 5.48 -13.95
CA THR A 21 4.25 4.40 -13.02
C THR A 21 3.51 4.93 -11.79
N ILE A 22 3.04 4.03 -10.92
CA ILE A 22 2.38 4.35 -9.65
C ILE A 22 3.11 3.62 -8.52
N ASP A 23 3.37 4.32 -7.40
CA ASP A 23 3.96 3.85 -6.14
C ASP A 23 5.06 2.79 -6.32
N LEU A 24 6.24 3.22 -6.76
CA LEU A 24 7.41 2.34 -6.79
C LEU A 24 7.70 1.83 -5.36
N HIS A 25 8.10 0.56 -5.27
CA HIS A 25 8.51 -0.05 -4.00
C HIS A 25 9.60 0.78 -3.30
N ALA A 26 10.51 1.37 -4.09
CA ALA A 26 11.50 2.31 -3.61
C ALA A 26 11.64 3.50 -4.57
N GLY A 27 11.49 4.73 -4.06
CA GLY A 27 11.59 5.94 -4.87
C GLY A 27 12.96 6.13 -5.56
N GLN A 28 14.01 5.48 -5.05
CA GLN A 28 15.34 5.45 -5.69
C GLN A 28 15.32 4.80 -7.08
N ILE A 29 14.33 3.94 -7.38
CA ILE A 29 14.18 3.30 -8.69
C ILE A 29 13.99 4.35 -9.80
N GLN A 30 13.42 5.53 -9.51
CA GLN A 30 13.36 6.62 -10.48
C GLN A 30 14.75 6.97 -11.05
N GLY A 31 15.77 6.97 -10.20
CA GLY A 31 17.16 7.26 -10.60
C GLY A 31 17.81 6.16 -11.46
N PHE A 32 17.15 5.01 -11.65
CA PHE A 32 17.62 3.99 -12.57
C PHE A 32 17.28 4.31 -14.03
N PHE A 33 16.28 5.15 -14.29
CA PHE A 33 15.94 5.60 -15.63
C PHE A 33 16.80 6.79 -16.03
N THR A 34 17.27 6.80 -17.29
CA THR A 34 17.95 7.98 -17.87
C THR A 34 16.97 8.88 -18.63
N ILE A 35 15.74 8.42 -18.81
CA ILE A 35 14.62 9.15 -19.41
C ILE A 35 13.71 9.76 -18.32
N PRO A 36 12.94 10.81 -18.63
CA PRO A 36 11.94 11.35 -17.71
C PRO A 36 11.06 10.26 -17.11
N THR A 37 10.94 10.27 -15.79
CA THR A 37 10.13 9.30 -15.04
C THR A 37 9.13 10.05 -14.18
N ASP A 38 7.86 9.76 -14.39
CA ASP A 38 6.75 10.25 -13.59
C ASP A 38 6.28 9.11 -12.67
N GLU A 39 6.48 9.26 -11.36
CA GLU A 39 5.93 8.34 -10.35
C GLU A 39 4.71 8.99 -9.71
N LEU A 40 3.54 8.38 -9.91
CA LEU A 40 2.30 8.77 -9.26
C LEU A 40 2.14 8.05 -7.93
N THR A 41 1.19 8.49 -7.10
CA THR A 41 0.86 7.81 -5.85
C THR A 41 -0.64 7.65 -5.68
N ALA A 42 -1.07 6.43 -5.33
CA ALA A 42 -2.46 6.10 -5.05
C ALA A 42 -2.91 6.54 -3.65
N ARG A 43 -1.98 7.00 -2.80
CA ARG A 43 -2.27 7.51 -1.46
C ARG A 43 -3.42 8.51 -1.42
N TYR A 44 -3.54 9.40 -2.39
CA TYR A 44 -4.64 10.37 -2.43
C TYR A 44 -6.00 9.70 -2.62
N LEU A 45 -6.07 8.61 -3.40
CA LEU A 45 -7.29 7.80 -3.54
C LEU A 45 -7.69 7.18 -2.21
N PHE A 46 -6.71 6.68 -1.43
CA PHE A 46 -6.96 6.13 -0.10
C PHE A 46 -7.38 7.19 0.92
N ILE A 47 -6.78 8.38 0.87
CA ILE A 47 -7.19 9.51 1.72
C ILE A 47 -8.62 9.93 1.42
N ASP A 48 -8.97 10.07 0.14
CA ASP A 48 -10.32 10.42 -0.29
C ASP A 48 -11.32 9.34 0.11
N TYR A 49 -10.92 8.06 0.01
CA TYR A 49 -11.71 6.93 0.49
C TYR A 49 -12.00 7.03 2.00
N VAL A 50 -10.96 7.27 2.83
CA VAL A 50 -11.09 7.44 4.28
C VAL A 50 -12.01 8.61 4.64
N ARG A 51 -11.84 9.76 3.97
CA ARG A 51 -12.66 10.96 4.20
C ARG A 51 -14.12 10.75 3.80
N THR A 52 -14.36 10.16 2.63
CA THR A 52 -15.71 9.93 2.10
C THR A 52 -16.50 8.95 2.99
N ASN A 53 -15.82 7.95 3.53
CA ASN A 53 -16.43 6.95 4.42
C ASN A 53 -16.39 7.35 5.90
N GLN A 54 -15.88 8.55 6.25
CA GLN A 54 -15.81 9.07 7.62
C GLN A 54 -15.07 8.12 8.59
N LEU A 55 -13.99 7.48 8.12
CA LEU A 55 -13.29 6.43 8.87
C LEU A 55 -12.23 6.98 9.85
N THR A 56 -12.22 8.28 10.12
CA THR A 56 -11.20 8.92 10.96
C THR A 56 -11.55 8.94 12.44
N ASP A 57 -12.80 8.66 12.80
CA ASP A 57 -13.21 8.67 14.20
C ASP A 57 -12.56 7.50 14.95
N HIS A 58 -11.95 7.79 16.10
CA HIS A 58 -11.23 6.82 16.92
C HIS A 58 -10.28 5.88 16.14
N ALA A 59 -9.54 6.42 15.16
CA ALA A 59 -8.67 5.66 14.27
C ALA A 59 -7.17 5.94 14.46
N VAL A 60 -6.34 4.95 14.10
CA VAL A 60 -4.87 5.02 14.14
C VAL A 60 -4.30 4.41 12.87
N VAL A 61 -3.29 5.06 12.29
CA VAL A 61 -2.55 4.51 11.15
C VAL A 61 -1.43 3.62 11.67
N VAL A 62 -1.32 2.42 11.13
CA VAL A 62 -0.36 1.41 11.59
C VAL A 62 0.62 1.08 10.46
N SER A 63 1.91 1.18 10.76
CA SER A 63 2.96 0.65 9.88
C SER A 63 3.15 -0.85 10.15
N PRO A 64 2.99 -1.75 9.16
CA PRO A 64 3.11 -3.19 9.37
C PRO A 64 4.55 -3.64 9.68
N ASP A 65 5.54 -2.84 9.28
CA ASP A 65 6.94 -3.01 9.63
C ASP A 65 7.68 -1.67 9.68
N VAL A 66 8.99 -1.72 9.93
CA VAL A 66 9.86 -0.53 10.02
C VAL A 66 10.11 0.12 8.66
N GLY A 67 10.10 -0.65 7.57
CA GLY A 67 10.34 -0.17 6.21
C GLY A 67 9.21 0.71 5.68
N ALA A 68 7.96 0.37 6.04
CA ALA A 68 6.77 1.12 5.64
C ALA A 68 6.49 2.39 6.46
N VAL A 69 7.27 2.67 7.51
CA VAL A 69 6.99 3.75 8.50
C VAL A 69 6.86 5.12 7.85
N ARG A 70 7.70 5.42 6.85
CA ARG A 70 7.62 6.71 6.13
C ARG A 70 6.27 6.86 5.42
N ARG A 71 5.82 5.81 4.73
CA ARG A 71 4.54 5.79 4.00
C ARG A 71 3.37 5.94 4.96
N ALA A 72 3.37 5.17 6.05
CA ALA A 72 2.36 5.25 7.10
C ALA A 72 2.31 6.62 7.78
N ARG A 73 3.46 7.22 8.10
CA ARG A 73 3.55 8.57 8.68
C ARG A 73 2.99 9.64 7.75
N ASP A 74 3.38 9.60 6.48
CA ASP A 74 2.92 10.56 5.47
C ASP A 74 1.41 10.45 5.22
N PHE A 75 0.85 9.23 5.35
CA PHE A 75 -0.59 8.99 5.33
C PHE A 75 -1.27 9.58 6.57
N ALA A 76 -0.82 9.20 7.77
CA ALA A 76 -1.35 9.66 9.06
C ALA A 76 -1.39 11.18 9.18
N HIS A 77 -0.30 11.86 8.78
CA HIS A 77 -0.23 13.32 8.82
C HIS A 77 -1.28 14.00 7.94
N ARG A 78 -1.61 13.44 6.76
CA ARG A 78 -2.58 14.03 5.82
C ARG A 78 -4.04 13.88 6.26
N ILE A 79 -4.33 12.89 7.10
CA ILE A 79 -5.66 12.66 7.70
C ILE A 79 -5.72 13.01 9.19
N ASN A 80 -4.65 13.63 9.72
CA ASN A 80 -4.53 14.05 11.11
C ASN A 80 -4.84 12.93 12.13
N LEU A 81 -4.27 11.74 11.89
CA LEU A 81 -4.38 10.59 12.78
C LEU A 81 -3.05 10.27 13.47
N PRO A 82 -3.08 9.62 14.66
CA PRO A 82 -1.89 9.08 15.29
C PRO A 82 -1.26 7.97 14.43
N LEU A 83 0.02 7.72 14.67
CA LEU A 83 0.80 6.64 14.05
C LEU A 83 1.19 5.61 15.11
N ALA A 84 0.96 4.34 14.80
CA ALA A 84 1.54 3.20 15.51
C ALA A 84 2.45 2.39 14.57
N ILE A 85 3.42 1.67 15.13
CA ILE A 85 4.41 0.90 14.39
C ILE A 85 4.51 -0.49 14.98
N ILE A 86 4.42 -1.50 14.12
CA ILE A 86 4.71 -2.88 14.47
C ILE A 86 6.20 -3.14 14.19
N GLU A 87 6.97 -3.38 15.24
CA GLU A 87 8.36 -3.80 15.16
C GLU A 87 8.44 -5.32 15.23
N LYS A 88 8.82 -5.95 14.12
CA LYS A 88 9.06 -7.39 14.05
C LYS A 88 10.47 -7.72 14.54
N ARG A 89 10.57 -8.36 15.71
CA ARG A 89 11.85 -8.91 16.19
C ARG A 89 11.96 -10.39 15.85
N ARG A 90 13.04 -10.75 15.17
CA ARG A 90 13.43 -12.15 14.96
C ARG A 90 14.20 -12.61 16.19
N SER A 91 13.77 -13.71 16.81
CA SER A 91 14.58 -14.38 17.84
C SER A 91 15.89 -14.85 17.20
N LEU A 92 17.01 -14.59 17.88
CA LEU A 92 18.35 -15.00 17.44
C LEU A 92 18.56 -16.51 17.58
N ASP A 93 17.70 -17.21 18.33
CA ASP A 93 17.92 -18.60 18.76
C ASP A 93 17.29 -19.66 17.84
N GLY A 94 16.91 -19.31 16.61
CA GLY A 94 16.45 -20.27 15.59
C GLY A 94 15.08 -20.92 15.86
N HIS A 95 14.48 -20.70 17.02
CA HIS A 95 13.09 -21.04 17.29
C HIS A 95 12.18 -19.96 16.71
N LYS A 96 11.26 -20.38 15.83
CA LYS A 96 10.33 -19.57 15.02
C LYS A 96 9.25 -18.87 15.86
N THR A 97 9.61 -18.15 16.90
CA THR A 97 8.69 -17.27 17.62
C THR A 97 9.03 -15.84 17.21
N GLU A 98 8.29 -15.33 16.24
CA GLU A 98 8.35 -13.92 15.87
C GLU A 98 7.71 -13.13 17.02
N MET A 99 8.47 -12.24 17.64
CA MET A 99 7.94 -11.32 18.64
C MET A 99 7.56 -10.02 17.96
N TYR A 100 6.28 -9.67 18.04
CA TYR A 100 5.75 -8.38 17.62
C TYR A 100 5.79 -7.43 18.80
N ASN A 101 6.43 -6.28 18.62
CA ASN A 101 6.38 -5.18 19.56
C ASN A 101 5.58 -4.04 18.95
N LEU A 102 4.64 -3.47 19.72
CA LEU A 102 3.81 -2.36 19.28
C LEU A 102 4.35 -1.06 19.89
N ILE A 103 4.62 -0.08 19.03
CA ILE A 103 4.95 1.28 19.44
C ILE A 103 3.75 2.16 19.08
N GLY A 104 3.03 2.67 20.10
CA GLY A 104 1.77 3.40 19.95
C GLY A 104 0.62 2.69 20.67
N ASP A 105 -0.56 3.32 20.68
CA ASP A 105 -1.78 2.74 21.23
C ASP A 105 -2.75 2.42 20.08
N VAL A 106 -3.41 1.27 20.18
CA VAL A 106 -4.36 0.73 19.19
C VAL A 106 -5.62 0.16 19.85
N ALA A 107 -5.64 0.08 21.18
CA ALA A 107 -6.73 -0.56 21.90
C ALA A 107 -8.00 0.30 21.81
N GLY A 108 -9.11 -0.33 21.41
CA GLY A 108 -10.37 0.38 21.20
C GLY A 108 -10.40 1.26 19.94
N MET A 109 -9.42 1.14 19.04
CA MET A 109 -9.29 1.97 17.85
C MET A 109 -9.45 1.17 16.54
N THR A 110 -9.91 1.86 15.50
CA THR A 110 -9.82 1.37 14.12
C THR A 110 -8.38 1.50 13.62
N CYS A 111 -7.76 0.38 13.26
CA CYS A 111 -6.39 0.33 12.76
C CYS A 111 -6.34 0.35 11.23
N MET A 112 -5.62 1.32 10.66
CA MET A 112 -5.41 1.45 9.22
C MET A 112 -3.99 1.01 8.84
N LEU A 113 -3.85 -0.21 8.31
CA LEU A 113 -2.59 -0.74 7.79
C LEU A 113 -2.34 -0.18 6.38
N ILE A 114 -1.14 0.36 6.13
CA ILE A 114 -0.75 0.94 4.84
C ILE A 114 0.50 0.24 4.30
N ASP A 115 0.45 -0.22 3.07
CA ASP A 115 1.59 -0.78 2.34
C ASP A 115 1.57 -0.35 0.86
N ASP A 116 2.66 -0.55 0.09
CA ASP A 116 2.61 -0.36 -1.37
C ASP A 116 1.99 -1.55 -2.10
N GLU A 117 2.26 -2.76 -1.66
CA GLU A 117 1.77 -3.96 -2.32
C GLU A 117 1.37 -5.06 -1.34
N ILE A 118 0.53 -5.98 -1.81
CA ILE A 118 0.22 -7.22 -1.10
C ILE A 118 0.52 -8.37 -2.05
N ASP A 119 1.63 -9.05 -1.81
CA ASP A 119 2.05 -10.24 -2.56
C ASP A 119 1.40 -11.51 -2.00
N THR A 120 2.04 -12.21 -1.05
CA THR A 120 1.49 -13.43 -0.42
C THR A 120 0.58 -13.14 0.79
N ALA A 121 0.35 -11.86 1.12
CA ALA A 121 -0.39 -11.36 2.28
C ALA A 121 0.11 -11.78 3.68
N GLY A 122 1.25 -12.48 3.80
CA GLY A 122 1.71 -13.00 5.09
C GLY A 122 1.96 -11.92 6.16
N THR A 123 2.71 -10.86 5.82
CA THR A 123 2.99 -9.76 6.75
C THR A 123 1.71 -9.05 7.18
N LEU A 124 0.83 -8.75 6.23
CA LEU A 124 -0.41 -8.02 6.48
C LEU A 124 -1.34 -8.81 7.41
N THR A 125 -1.53 -10.11 7.17
CA THR A 125 -2.43 -10.90 8.00
C THR A 125 -1.87 -11.15 9.39
N GLN A 126 -0.56 -11.36 9.53
CA GLN A 126 0.11 -11.42 10.83
C GLN A 126 -0.08 -10.13 11.64
N ALA A 127 0.11 -8.97 10.99
CA ALA A 127 -0.16 -7.67 11.60
C ALA A 127 -1.63 -7.53 12.02
N ALA A 128 -2.58 -7.98 11.18
CA ALA A 128 -4.00 -7.93 11.50
C ALA A 128 -4.37 -8.78 12.74
N TYR A 129 -3.88 -10.02 12.82
CA TYR A 129 -4.12 -10.85 14.02
C TYR A 129 -3.53 -10.22 15.28
N PHE A 130 -2.29 -9.74 15.20
CA PHE A 130 -1.63 -9.06 16.31
C PHE A 130 -2.41 -7.82 16.79
N LEU A 131 -2.92 -7.01 15.86
CA LEU A 131 -3.72 -5.83 16.21
C LEU A 131 -5.06 -6.20 16.86
N LYS A 132 -5.74 -7.26 16.41
CA LYS A 132 -6.94 -7.76 17.11
C LYS A 132 -6.60 -8.23 18.52
N GLU A 133 -5.50 -8.96 18.72
CA GLU A 133 -5.04 -9.37 20.05
C GLU A 133 -4.69 -8.18 20.95
N ALA A 134 -4.16 -7.10 20.36
CA ALA A 134 -3.87 -5.84 21.04
C ALA A 134 -5.13 -4.96 21.30
N GLY A 135 -6.32 -5.42 20.92
CA GLY A 135 -7.60 -4.78 21.23
C GLY A 135 -8.12 -3.81 20.18
N ALA A 136 -7.63 -3.85 18.94
CA ALA A 136 -8.20 -3.06 17.84
C ALA A 136 -9.67 -3.43 17.59
N THR A 137 -10.54 -2.42 17.38
CA THR A 137 -11.96 -2.65 17.08
C THR A 137 -12.13 -3.14 15.66
N ASP A 138 -11.54 -2.42 14.71
CA ASP A 138 -11.64 -2.68 13.28
C ASP A 138 -10.26 -2.60 12.62
N ILE A 139 -10.07 -3.33 11.54
CA ILE A 139 -8.83 -3.36 10.77
C ILE A 139 -9.14 -3.08 9.31
N ILE A 140 -8.57 -2.00 8.80
CA ILE A 140 -8.66 -1.59 7.41
C ILE A 140 -7.26 -1.68 6.82
N ALA A 141 -7.11 -2.39 5.71
CA ALA A 141 -5.84 -2.51 5.00
C ALA A 141 -5.89 -1.76 3.67
N PHE A 142 -4.86 -0.99 3.36
CA PHE A 142 -4.68 -0.29 2.10
C PHE A 142 -3.39 -0.72 1.42
N ALA A 143 -3.47 -1.03 0.12
CA ALA A 143 -2.29 -1.26 -0.70
C ALA A 143 -2.50 -0.84 -2.15
N THR A 144 -1.47 -0.25 -2.77
CA THR A 144 -1.56 0.16 -4.17
C THR A 144 -1.67 -1.06 -5.07
N HIS A 145 -0.75 -2.01 -4.96
CA HIS A 145 -0.66 -3.16 -5.85
C HIS A 145 -1.21 -4.45 -5.23
N ALA A 146 -2.35 -4.91 -5.76
CA ALA A 146 -2.95 -6.19 -5.41
C ALA A 146 -2.31 -7.34 -6.20
N VAL A 147 -1.06 -7.69 -5.89
CA VAL A 147 -0.32 -8.78 -6.55
C VAL A 147 -0.98 -10.13 -6.25
N PHE A 148 -1.34 -10.35 -4.98
CA PHE A 148 -2.09 -11.50 -4.49
C PHE A 148 -1.58 -12.85 -5.01
N SER A 149 -0.26 -13.08 -4.99
CA SER A 149 0.28 -14.41 -5.28
C SER A 149 -0.17 -15.41 -4.22
N ASP A 150 -0.21 -16.69 -4.56
CA ASP A 150 -0.75 -17.69 -3.65
C ASP A 150 0.16 -17.81 -2.41
N PRO A 151 -0.41 -17.94 -1.19
CA PRO A 151 -1.81 -18.18 -0.87
C PRO A 151 -2.58 -16.91 -0.40
N ALA A 152 -2.33 -15.74 -1.01
CA ALA A 152 -2.86 -14.47 -0.51
C ALA A 152 -4.39 -14.43 -0.40
N ALA A 153 -5.12 -14.88 -1.42
CA ALA A 153 -6.58 -14.81 -1.40
C ALA A 153 -7.18 -15.60 -0.21
N GLU A 154 -6.61 -16.76 0.10
CA GLU A 154 -7.00 -17.59 1.24
C GLU A 154 -6.73 -16.87 2.56
N ARG A 155 -5.49 -16.40 2.75
CA ARG A 155 -5.08 -15.66 3.95
C ARG A 155 -5.92 -14.40 4.17
N LEU A 156 -6.13 -13.63 3.11
CA LEU A 156 -6.90 -12.39 3.18
C LEU A 156 -8.36 -12.66 3.51
N GLY A 157 -8.95 -13.71 2.95
CA GLY A 157 -10.32 -14.12 3.28
C GLY A 157 -10.48 -14.50 4.75
N ASP A 158 -9.51 -15.20 5.34
CA ASP A 158 -9.61 -15.73 6.72
C ASP A 158 -9.14 -14.74 7.79
N ALA A 159 -8.29 -13.78 7.42
CA ALA A 159 -7.77 -12.79 8.34
C ALA A 159 -8.86 -11.86 8.88
N PRO A 160 -8.70 -11.35 10.11
CA PRO A 160 -9.64 -10.44 10.76
C PRO A 160 -9.46 -9.00 10.25
N ILE A 161 -9.50 -8.85 8.93
CA ILE A 161 -9.50 -7.59 8.21
C ILE A 161 -10.95 -7.29 7.87
N ASP A 162 -11.45 -6.17 8.37
CA ASP A 162 -12.83 -5.72 8.19
C ASP A 162 -13.03 -5.09 6.81
N ARG A 163 -11.98 -4.47 6.27
CA ARG A 163 -11.99 -3.87 4.93
C ARG A 163 -10.61 -3.89 4.29
N LEU A 164 -10.53 -4.34 3.04
CA LEU A 164 -9.33 -4.40 2.23
C LEU A 164 -9.51 -3.49 1.01
N VAL A 165 -8.82 -2.36 0.99
CA VAL A 165 -8.93 -1.34 -0.05
C VAL A 165 -7.67 -1.38 -0.90
N VAL A 166 -7.81 -1.77 -2.17
CA VAL A 166 -6.68 -1.82 -3.12
C VAL A 166 -6.98 -1.03 -4.37
N THR A 167 -5.99 -0.86 -5.25
CA THR A 167 -6.26 -0.30 -6.58
C THR A 167 -6.40 -1.37 -7.65
N ASN A 168 -6.92 -0.97 -8.82
CA ASN A 168 -6.91 -1.78 -10.04
C ASN A 168 -5.61 -1.63 -10.85
N SER A 169 -4.47 -1.30 -10.23
CA SER A 169 -3.16 -1.30 -10.92
C SER A 169 -2.79 -2.69 -11.47
N LEU A 170 -3.34 -3.74 -10.85
CA LEU A 170 -3.25 -5.13 -11.32
C LEU A 170 -4.65 -5.73 -11.44
N PRO A 171 -4.89 -6.61 -12.43
CA PRO A 171 -6.14 -7.34 -12.53
C PRO A 171 -6.24 -8.35 -11.38
N ILE A 172 -7.37 -8.34 -10.67
CA ILE A 172 -7.68 -9.35 -9.64
C ILE A 172 -8.63 -10.38 -10.25
N PRO A 173 -8.19 -11.64 -10.44
CA PRO A 173 -9.03 -12.70 -11.01
C PRO A 173 -10.33 -12.94 -10.22
N PRO A 174 -11.44 -13.32 -10.88
CA PRO A 174 -12.74 -13.52 -10.22
C PRO A 174 -12.69 -14.51 -9.05
N GLU A 175 -11.94 -15.60 -9.17
CA GLU A 175 -11.78 -16.61 -8.12
C GLU A 175 -11.09 -16.06 -6.86
N LYS A 176 -10.09 -15.17 -7.04
CA LYS A 176 -9.42 -14.50 -5.91
C LYS A 176 -10.35 -13.49 -5.25
N ARG A 177 -11.12 -12.73 -6.04
CA ARG A 177 -12.14 -11.81 -5.50
C ARG A 177 -13.18 -12.58 -4.68
N GLN A 178 -13.69 -13.67 -5.22
CA GLN A 178 -14.68 -14.51 -4.54
C GLN A 178 -14.13 -15.09 -3.22
N ARG A 179 -12.86 -15.52 -3.20
CA ARG A 179 -12.24 -16.08 -1.99
C ARG A 179 -12.02 -15.03 -0.89
N ILE A 180 -11.74 -13.79 -1.26
CA ILE A 180 -11.57 -12.67 -0.31
C ILE A 180 -12.93 -12.20 0.21
N GLY A 181 -13.96 -12.18 -0.64
CA GLY A 181 -15.34 -11.84 -0.30
C GLY A 181 -15.61 -10.33 -0.28
N ASP A 182 -16.69 -9.96 0.41
CA ASP A 182 -17.30 -8.62 0.35
C ASP A 182 -16.47 -7.51 1.03
N LYS A 183 -15.39 -7.87 1.72
CA LYS A 183 -14.47 -6.90 2.32
C LYS A 183 -13.50 -6.26 1.34
N LEU A 184 -13.45 -6.72 0.08
CA LEU A 184 -12.53 -6.19 -0.94
C LEU A 184 -13.14 -5.01 -1.69
N ASP A 185 -12.56 -3.83 -1.49
CA ASP A 185 -12.83 -2.64 -2.29
C ASP A 185 -11.71 -2.36 -3.28
N VAL A 186 -12.07 -2.09 -4.54
CA VAL A 186 -11.10 -1.82 -5.62
C VAL A 186 -11.30 -0.41 -6.17
N LEU A 187 -10.33 0.46 -5.90
CA LEU A 187 -10.30 1.84 -6.38
C LEU A 187 -9.68 1.91 -7.77
N SER A 188 -10.26 2.73 -8.65
CA SER A 188 -9.73 2.90 -10.00
C SER A 188 -8.60 3.93 -10.03
N VAL A 189 -7.41 3.54 -10.52
CA VAL A 189 -6.35 4.47 -10.91
C VAL A 189 -6.54 5.04 -12.32
N GLY A 190 -7.60 4.62 -13.03
CA GLY A 190 -7.90 5.06 -14.39
C GLY A 190 -7.99 6.59 -14.55
N PRO A 191 -8.77 7.31 -13.72
CA PRO A 191 -8.82 8.77 -13.78
C PRO A 191 -7.47 9.44 -13.51
N LEU A 192 -6.71 8.92 -12.53
CA LEU A 192 -5.37 9.41 -12.18
C LEU A 192 -4.40 9.27 -13.37
N LEU A 193 -4.35 8.09 -13.99
CA LEU A 193 -3.52 7.82 -15.16
C LEU A 193 -3.97 8.64 -16.38
N GLY A 194 -5.27 8.69 -16.65
CA GLY A 194 -5.83 9.42 -17.78
C GLY A 194 -5.51 10.92 -17.73
N GLU A 195 -5.69 11.54 -16.56
CA GLU A 195 -5.33 12.96 -16.37
C GLU A 195 -3.82 13.18 -16.48
N THR A 196 -3.01 12.26 -15.95
CA THR A 196 -1.54 12.34 -16.06
C THR A 196 -1.09 12.27 -17.52
N ILE A 197 -1.60 11.31 -18.29
CA ILE A 197 -1.30 11.18 -19.73
C ILE A 197 -1.69 12.45 -20.47
N ARG A 198 -2.88 13.01 -20.18
CA ARG A 198 -3.35 14.27 -20.78
C ARG A 198 -2.39 15.42 -20.47
N ARG A 199 -1.93 15.55 -19.23
CA ARG A 199 -0.99 16.60 -18.81
C ARG A 199 0.37 16.46 -19.47
N ILE A 200 0.92 15.25 -19.52
CA ILE A 200 2.17 14.94 -20.23
C ILE A 200 2.04 15.34 -21.70
N HIS A 201 0.94 14.96 -22.36
CA HIS A 201 0.69 15.27 -23.76
C HIS A 201 0.61 16.79 -24.03
N LEU A 202 -0.01 17.55 -23.12
CA LEU A 202 -0.20 18.99 -23.26
C LEU A 202 0.94 19.84 -22.68
N GLY A 203 1.98 19.23 -22.08
CA GLY A 203 3.06 19.95 -21.42
C GLY A 203 2.62 20.69 -20.14
N VAL A 204 1.56 20.23 -19.47
CA VAL A 204 1.04 20.81 -18.23
C VAL A 204 1.65 20.09 -17.02
N SER A 205 1.86 20.80 -15.91
CA SER A 205 2.46 20.24 -14.69
C SER A 205 1.66 19.05 -14.14
N VAL A 206 2.30 17.87 -14.08
CA VAL A 206 1.80 16.67 -13.40
C VAL A 206 1.81 16.87 -11.88
N GLY A 207 2.87 17.46 -11.33
CA GLY A 207 3.02 17.67 -9.88
C GLY A 207 1.90 18.49 -9.24
N ALA A 208 1.25 19.38 -10.02
CA ALA A 208 0.09 20.15 -9.56
C ALA A 208 -1.12 19.27 -9.17
N MET A 209 -1.17 18.01 -9.59
CA MET A 209 -2.21 17.06 -9.17
C MET A 209 -2.10 16.65 -7.70
N PHE A 210 -0.95 16.86 -7.07
CA PHE A 210 -0.63 16.34 -5.73
C PHE A 210 -0.40 17.44 -4.68
N GLN A 211 -0.69 18.70 -5.02
CA GLN A 211 -0.53 19.85 -4.13
C GLN A 211 -1.78 20.19 -3.30
N GLN A 212 -2.69 19.23 -3.14
CA GLN A 212 -3.93 19.37 -2.36
C GLN A 212 -3.84 18.74 -0.97
#